data_AF-A0A382CMG8-F1
#
_entry.id   AF-A0A382CMG8-F1
#
_cell.length_a   1.000
_cell.length_b   1.000
_cell.length_c   1.000
_cell.angle_alpha   90.00
_cell.angle_beta   90.00
_cell.angle_gamma   90.00
#
_symmetry.space_group_name_H-M   'P 1'
#
loop_
_entity.id
_entity.type
_entity.pdbx_description
1 polymer ?
#
loop_
_entity_poly.entity_id
_entity_poly.type
_entity_poly.pdbx_seq_one_letter_code
_entity_poly.pdbx_strand_id
1 'polypeptide(L)'
;MAFKAEYIWIDGTEPSPSLRSKTRVLADGSDFPIWGFDGSSTNQAPGENSDCVLRPVFSCPDPISGGNNKLVMCEVLLPDMSPHPTNNRAACVEVASKFENYESWFGIEQEFTLFEADGKQPIGFPDGGFPEAQGPYYCSVGANYNFGR
;
A
#
# COMPACT_ATOMS: atom_id res chain seq x y z
N MET A 1 -20.87 -16.29 8.69
CA MET A 1 -21.29 -15.20 7.77
C MET A 1 -20.16 -14.92 6.77
N ALA A 2 -20.42 -14.33 5.60
CA ALA A 2 -19.33 -13.96 4.69
C ALA A 2 -18.69 -12.62 5.09
N PHE A 3 -17.42 -12.40 4.74
CA PHE A 3 -16.69 -11.16 4.98
C PHE A 3 -15.89 -10.73 3.74
N LYS A 4 -15.53 -9.44 3.67
CA LYS A 4 -14.69 -8.87 2.60
C LYS A 4 -13.22 -8.94 2.98
N ALA A 5 -12.39 -9.38 2.05
CA ALA A 5 -10.94 -9.31 2.12
C ALA A 5 -10.42 -8.44 0.97
N GLU A 6 -9.91 -7.26 1.29
CA GLU A 6 -9.29 -6.34 0.32
C GLU A 6 -7.83 -6.74 0.12
N TYR A 7 -7.52 -7.37 -1.01
CA TYR A 7 -6.16 -7.77 -1.35
C TYR A 7 -5.43 -6.55 -1.89
N ILE A 8 -4.33 -6.16 -1.22
CA ILE A 8 -3.52 -4.99 -1.55
C ILE A 8 -2.13 -5.47 -1.99
N TRP A 9 -1.60 -4.90 -3.07
CA TRP A 9 -0.23 -5.18 -3.55
C TRP A 9 0.41 -3.94 -4.16
N ILE A 10 1.71 -4.04 -4.43
CA ILE A 10 2.51 -2.98 -5.07
C ILE A 10 2.72 -3.37 -6.54
N ASP A 11 2.50 -2.42 -7.44
CA ASP A 11 2.64 -2.63 -8.88
C ASP A 11 4.08 -2.48 -9.42
N GLY A 12 4.25 -2.50 -10.73
CA GLY A 12 5.54 -2.36 -11.40
C GLY A 12 5.80 -0.96 -11.98
N THR A 13 5.05 0.06 -11.57
CA THR A 13 5.25 1.41 -12.10
C THR A 13 6.62 1.97 -11.70
N GLU A 14 7.32 2.58 -12.66
CA GLU A 14 8.57 3.29 -12.43
C GLU A 14 8.39 4.80 -12.66
N PRO A 15 9.16 5.66 -11.95
CA PRO A 15 10.19 5.32 -10.96
C PRO A 15 9.62 4.98 -9.57
N SER A 16 8.33 5.16 -9.34
CA SER A 16 7.69 4.94 -8.06
C SER A 16 6.49 4.01 -8.21
N PRO A 17 6.56 2.79 -7.65
CA PRO A 17 5.45 1.85 -7.67
C PRO A 17 4.22 2.40 -6.96
N SER A 18 3.04 2.01 -7.44
CA SER A 18 1.75 2.39 -6.85
C SER A 18 1.10 1.20 -6.13
N LEU A 19 0.28 1.50 -5.12
CA LEU A 19 -0.60 0.50 -4.52
C LEU A 19 -1.77 0.18 -5.46
N ARG A 20 -2.16 -1.09 -5.48
CA ARG A 20 -3.34 -1.61 -6.16
C ARG A 20 -4.14 -2.46 -5.18
N SER A 21 -5.45 -2.56 -5.38
CA SER A 21 -6.27 -3.44 -4.55
C SER A 21 -7.49 -4.00 -5.27
N LYS A 22 -8.04 -5.09 -4.72
CA LYS A 22 -9.36 -5.61 -5.09
C LYS A 22 -9.95 -6.48 -3.99
N THR A 23 -11.28 -6.52 -3.92
CA THR A 23 -12.01 -7.25 -2.88
C THR A 23 -12.35 -8.69 -3.28
N ARG A 24 -12.05 -9.65 -2.40
CA ARG A 24 -12.63 -11.01 -2.41
C ARG A 24 -13.69 -11.12 -1.32
N VAL A 25 -14.82 -11.77 -1.61
CA VAL A 25 -15.78 -12.17 -0.57
C VAL A 25 -15.47 -13.60 -0.15
N LEU A 26 -15.30 -13.81 1.15
CA LEU A 26 -14.88 -15.06 1.76
C LEU A 26 -15.89 -15.54 2.81
N ALA A 27 -15.97 -16.84 3.03
CA ALA A 27 -16.82 -17.41 4.08
C ALA A 27 -16.16 -17.20 5.47
N ASP A 28 -16.97 -17.11 6.52
CA ASP A 28 -16.46 -17.01 7.89
C ASP A 28 -15.43 -18.09 8.21
N GLY A 29 -14.36 -17.71 8.91
CA GLY A 29 -13.33 -18.64 9.32
C GLY A 29 -12.46 -19.21 8.19
N SER A 30 -12.62 -18.77 6.94
CA SER A 30 -11.71 -19.18 5.87
C SER A 30 -10.37 -18.46 5.96
N ASP A 31 -9.30 -19.15 5.60
CA ASP A 31 -8.00 -18.55 5.33
C ASP A 31 -8.04 -17.60 4.12
N PHE A 32 -6.94 -16.85 3.91
CA PHE A 32 -6.74 -16.02 2.72
C PHE A 32 -6.10 -16.86 1.60
N PRO A 33 -6.86 -17.32 0.60
CA PRO A 33 -6.27 -18.08 -0.51
C PRO A 33 -5.36 -17.20 -1.37
N ILE A 34 -4.41 -17.82 -2.07
CA ILE A 34 -3.74 -17.16 -3.20
C ILE A 34 -4.78 -16.68 -4.22
N TRP A 35 -4.41 -15.63 -4.95
CA TRP A 35 -5.25 -15.09 -6.00
C TRP A 35 -4.42 -14.68 -7.21
N GLY A 36 -5.04 -14.37 -8.33
CA GLY A 36 -4.35 -13.93 -9.54
C GLY A 36 -4.86 -12.56 -9.97
N PHE A 37 -4.06 -11.80 -10.70
CA PHE A 37 -4.47 -10.56 -11.36
C PHE A 37 -3.78 -10.41 -12.72
N ASP A 38 -4.34 -9.55 -13.56
CA ASP A 38 -3.76 -9.18 -14.85
C ASP A 38 -2.65 -8.13 -14.65
N GLY A 39 -1.40 -8.57 -14.76
CA GLY A 39 -0.19 -7.75 -14.61
C GLY A 39 0.07 -6.81 -15.78
N SER A 40 -0.61 -6.97 -16.92
CA SER A 40 -0.45 -6.05 -18.06
C SER A 40 -1.02 -4.66 -17.76
N SER A 41 -2.02 -4.60 -16.87
CA SER A 41 -2.65 -3.36 -16.40
C SER A 41 -1.88 -2.68 -15.26
N THR A 42 -0.75 -3.24 -14.83
CA THR A 42 -0.01 -2.79 -13.64
C THR A 42 1.50 -2.70 -13.87
N ASN A 43 1.96 -2.69 -15.14
CA ASN A 43 3.38 -2.70 -15.51
C ASN A 43 4.16 -3.91 -14.94
N GLN A 44 3.50 -5.05 -14.76
CA GLN A 44 4.13 -6.25 -14.19
C GLN A 44 4.27 -7.39 -15.21
N ALA A 45 3.54 -7.35 -16.32
CA ALA A 45 3.64 -8.39 -17.32
C ALA A 45 3.30 -7.86 -18.73
N PRO A 46 3.81 -8.50 -19.81
CA PRO A 46 3.35 -8.21 -21.15
C PRO A 46 1.92 -8.72 -21.37
N GLY A 47 1.21 -8.17 -22.36
CA GLY A 47 -0.20 -8.54 -22.62
C GLY A 47 -0.42 -9.99 -23.07
N GLU A 48 0.59 -10.66 -23.62
CA GLU A 48 0.48 -12.05 -24.13
C GLU A 48 0.63 -13.12 -23.03
N ASN A 49 1.22 -12.77 -21.89
CA ASN A 49 1.35 -13.63 -20.73
C ASN A 49 1.30 -12.76 -19.46
N SER A 50 0.08 -12.35 -19.11
CA SER A 50 -0.12 -11.28 -18.14
C SER A 50 -0.41 -11.75 -16.71
N ASP A 51 -0.55 -13.05 -16.48
CA ASP A 51 -0.94 -13.58 -15.18
C ASP A 51 0.14 -13.35 -14.12
N CYS A 52 -0.25 -12.70 -13.03
CA CYS A 52 0.54 -12.55 -11.81
C CYS A 52 -0.22 -13.14 -10.61
N VAL A 53 0.51 -13.62 -9.61
CA VAL A 53 -0.07 -14.27 -8.42
C VAL A 53 0.10 -13.38 -7.18
N LEU A 54 -0.97 -13.25 -6.40
CA LEU A 54 -1.00 -12.63 -5.08
C LEU A 54 -0.90 -13.71 -4.01
N ARG A 55 0.15 -13.64 -3.19
CA ARG A 55 0.31 -14.46 -1.99
C ARG A 55 0.09 -13.58 -0.75
N PRO A 56 -0.94 -13.83 0.07
CA PRO A 56 -1.14 -13.11 1.34
C PRO A 56 0.06 -13.25 2.27
N VAL A 57 0.51 -12.15 2.86
CA VAL A 57 1.68 -12.09 3.76
C VAL A 57 1.41 -11.37 5.07
N PHE A 58 0.37 -10.54 5.11
CA PHE A 58 -0.08 -9.85 6.31
C PHE A 58 -1.57 -9.53 6.20
N SER A 59 -2.28 -9.48 7.33
CA SER A 59 -3.66 -9.04 7.36
C SER A 59 -3.95 -8.23 8.61
N CYS A 60 -4.90 -7.30 8.50
CA CYS A 60 -5.43 -6.53 9.63
C CYS A 60 -6.92 -6.25 9.42
N PRO A 61 -7.66 -5.82 10.47
CA PRO A 61 -9.04 -5.35 10.30
C PRO A 61 -9.14 -4.20 9.31
N ASP A 62 -10.18 -4.19 8.47
CA ASP A 62 -10.50 -3.05 7.62
C ASP A 62 -11.21 -1.96 8.43
N PRO A 63 -10.57 -0.78 8.66
CA PRO A 63 -11.15 0.26 9.49
C PRO A 63 -12.28 1.03 8.79
N ILE A 64 -12.41 0.94 7.47
CA ILE A 64 -13.44 1.62 6.69
C ILE A 64 -14.69 0.75 6.59
N SER A 65 -14.52 -0.51 6.15
CA SER A 65 -15.64 -1.44 6.03
C SER A 65 -16.13 -1.96 7.39
N GLY A 66 -15.28 -1.95 8.42
CA GLY A 66 -15.59 -2.41 9.77
C GLY A 66 -15.95 -3.89 9.88
N GLY A 67 -16.44 -4.31 11.05
CA GLY A 67 -16.88 -5.69 11.29
C GLY A 67 -15.76 -6.73 11.13
N ASN A 68 -16.07 -7.87 10.50
CA ASN A 68 -15.11 -8.95 10.26
C ASN A 68 -14.27 -8.75 8.98
N ASN A 69 -14.41 -7.61 8.29
CA ASN A 69 -13.70 -7.35 7.04
C ASN A 69 -12.19 -7.14 7.28
N LYS A 70 -11.39 -7.46 6.27
CA LYS A 70 -9.92 -7.51 6.37
C LYS A 70 -9.26 -6.75 5.24
N LEU A 71 -8.16 -6.06 5.54
CA LEU A 71 -7.13 -5.71 4.57
C LEU A 71 -6.11 -6.85 4.54
N VAL A 72 -5.68 -7.24 3.35
CA VAL A 72 -4.76 -8.37 3.12
C VAL A 72 -3.61 -7.90 2.24
N MET A 73 -2.48 -7.59 2.85
CA MET A 73 -1.27 -7.26 2.11
C MET A 73 -0.71 -8.52 1.46
N CYS A 74 -0.43 -8.43 0.17
CA CYS A 74 0.07 -9.53 -0.64
C CYS A 74 1.45 -9.19 -1.20
N GLU A 75 2.27 -10.22 -1.35
CA GLU A 75 3.42 -10.17 -2.25
C GLU A 75 3.03 -10.71 -3.63
N VAL A 76 3.79 -10.28 -4.65
CA VAL A 76 3.54 -10.67 -6.05
C VAL A 76 4.52 -11.76 -6.46
N LEU A 77 3.99 -12.80 -7.10
CA LEU A 77 4.74 -13.94 -7.63
C LEU A 77 4.43 -14.13 -9.11
N LEU A 78 5.33 -14.81 -9.80
CA LEU A 78 5.09 -15.39 -11.11
C LEU A 78 4.16 -16.64 -11.00
N PRO A 79 3.54 -17.11 -12.09
CA PRO A 79 2.70 -18.30 -12.08
C PRO A 79 3.38 -19.59 -11.59
N ASP A 80 4.72 -19.66 -11.68
CA ASP A 80 5.53 -20.76 -11.14
C ASP A 80 5.81 -20.63 -9.63
N MET A 81 5.20 -19.64 -8.96
CA MET A 81 5.33 -19.29 -7.55
C MET A 81 6.68 -18.70 -7.14
N SER A 82 7.57 -18.41 -8.08
CA SER A 82 8.78 -17.64 -7.80
C SER A 82 8.46 -16.15 -7.57
N PRO A 83 9.27 -15.41 -6.80
CA PRO A 83 9.06 -13.98 -6.60
C PRO A 83 9.03 -13.21 -7.94
N HIS A 84 8.02 -12.36 -8.11
CA HIS A 84 7.98 -11.46 -9.26
C HIS A 84 9.18 -10.49 -9.22
N PRO A 85 9.74 -10.03 -10.36
CA PRO A 85 10.87 -9.09 -10.36
C PRO A 85 10.63 -7.79 -9.56
N THR A 86 9.37 -7.35 -9.42
CA THR A 86 8.99 -6.16 -8.63
C THR A 86 8.82 -6.46 -7.13
N ASN A 87 8.96 -7.72 -6.70
CA ASN A 87 8.76 -8.15 -5.32
C ASN A 87 10.04 -7.91 -4.48
N ASN A 88 10.18 -6.68 -3.97
CA ASN A 88 11.26 -6.32 -3.05
C ASN A 88 11.15 -6.97 -1.66
N ARG A 89 9.97 -7.50 -1.30
CA ARG A 89 9.76 -8.17 0.00
C ARG A 89 10.54 -9.47 0.09
N ALA A 90 10.65 -10.23 -1.01
CA ALA A 90 11.33 -11.53 -1.00
C ALA A 90 12.79 -11.41 -0.55
N ALA A 91 13.54 -10.46 -1.10
CA ALA A 91 14.92 -10.19 -0.68
C ALA A 91 15.00 -9.70 0.78
N CYS A 92 14.04 -8.87 1.22
CA CYS A 92 13.96 -8.42 2.61
C CYS A 92 13.76 -9.58 3.59
N VAL A 93 12.88 -10.54 3.28
CA VAL A 93 12.62 -11.74 4.10
C VAL A 93 13.86 -12.63 4.20
N GLU A 94 14.62 -12.78 3.12
CA GLU A 94 15.87 -13.55 3.12
C GLU A 94 16.88 -12.94 4.09
N VAL A 95 17.11 -11.62 3.99
CA VAL A 95 18.05 -10.90 4.86
C VAL A 95 17.57 -10.90 6.31
N ALA A 96 16.28 -10.65 6.55
CA ALA A 96 15.70 -10.65 7.90
C ALA A 96 15.87 -12.01 8.58
N SER A 97 15.58 -13.12 7.86
CA SER A 97 15.76 -14.48 8.38
C SER A 97 17.23 -14.79 8.70
N LYS A 98 18.16 -14.34 7.85
CA LYS A 98 19.60 -14.58 8.04
C LYS A 98 20.14 -13.93 9.31
N PHE A 99 19.58 -12.81 9.73
CA PHE A 99 20.04 -12.02 10.88
C PHE A 99 19.00 -11.95 12.00
N GLU A 100 18.09 -12.92 12.09
CA GLU A 100 16.99 -12.95 13.06
C GLU A 100 17.50 -12.85 14.51
N ASN A 101 18.66 -13.44 14.80
CA ASN A 101 19.30 -13.44 16.14
C ASN A 101 19.74 -12.05 16.65
N TYR A 102 19.72 -11.02 15.80
CA TYR A 102 20.04 -9.65 16.19
C TYR A 102 18.82 -8.85 16.63
N GLU A 103 17.60 -9.38 16.43
CA GLU A 103 16.34 -8.73 16.83
C GLU A 103 16.22 -7.26 16.37
N SER A 104 16.62 -6.98 15.11
CA SER A 104 16.69 -5.63 14.55
C SER A 104 15.37 -4.87 14.61
N TRP A 105 15.40 -3.60 15.04
CA TRP A 105 14.25 -2.70 15.08
C TRP A 105 14.41 -1.56 14.08
N PHE A 106 13.28 -1.14 13.49
CA PHE A 106 13.23 -0.04 12.53
C PHE A 106 12.13 0.95 12.93
N GLY A 107 12.47 2.24 12.88
CA GLY A 107 11.51 3.35 12.94
C GLY A 107 11.54 4.09 11.61
N ILE A 108 10.38 4.36 11.02
CA ILE A 108 10.23 5.06 9.75
C ILE A 108 9.27 6.22 9.96
N GLU A 109 9.72 7.44 9.64
CA GLU A 109 8.93 8.66 9.72
C GLU A 109 8.36 8.97 8.33
N GLN A 110 7.10 8.61 8.09
CA GLN A 110 6.42 8.86 6.82
C GLN A 110 5.84 10.27 6.80
N GLU A 111 6.56 11.21 6.19
CA GLU A 111 6.00 12.53 5.83
C GLU A 111 5.13 12.43 4.58
N PHE A 112 4.13 13.30 4.48
CA PHE A 112 3.29 13.47 3.29
C PHE A 112 2.76 14.90 3.24
N THR A 113 2.37 15.33 2.03
CA THR A 113 1.70 16.61 1.82
C THR A 113 0.30 16.34 1.30
N LEU A 114 -0.72 16.91 1.94
CA LEU A 114 -2.09 16.84 1.46
C LEU A 114 -2.30 17.86 0.34
N PHE A 115 -2.95 17.43 -0.74
CA PHE A 115 -3.32 18.26 -1.87
C PHE A 115 -4.84 18.34 -2.00
N GLU A 116 -5.31 19.40 -2.65
CA GLU A 116 -6.67 19.49 -3.18
C GLU A 116 -6.95 18.32 -4.13
N ALA A 117 -8.23 18.04 -4.37
CA ALA A 117 -8.66 16.88 -5.17
C ALA A 117 -8.12 16.87 -6.61
N ASP A 118 -7.72 18.02 -7.14
CA ASP A 118 -7.09 18.13 -8.46
C ASP A 118 -5.60 17.75 -8.49
N GLY A 119 -5.00 17.53 -7.31
CA GLY A 119 -3.61 17.15 -7.11
C GLY A 119 -2.59 18.26 -7.38
N LYS A 120 -3.02 19.51 -7.55
CA LYS A 120 -2.14 20.62 -7.98
C LYS A 120 -1.72 21.54 -6.86
N GLN A 121 -2.59 21.77 -5.90
CA GLN A 121 -2.38 22.73 -4.84
C GLN A 121 -2.36 22.04 -3.47
N PRO A 122 -1.37 22.29 -2.60
CA PRO A 122 -1.43 21.82 -1.22
C PRO A 122 -2.62 22.44 -0.47
N ILE A 123 -3.28 21.65 0.37
CA ILE A 123 -4.40 22.16 1.17
C ILE A 123 -3.92 23.31 2.07
N GLY A 124 -4.69 24.41 2.10
CA GLY A 124 -4.38 25.61 2.88
C GLY A 124 -3.46 26.62 2.20
N PHE A 125 -2.93 26.34 1.01
CA PHE A 125 -2.28 27.36 0.18
C PHE A 125 -3.32 28.29 -0.45
N PRO A 126 -3.04 29.60 -0.60
CA PRO A 126 -3.92 30.50 -1.33
C PRO A 126 -3.89 30.20 -2.83
N ASP A 127 -5.02 30.38 -3.52
CA ASP A 127 -5.15 30.18 -4.97
C ASP A 127 -4.04 30.85 -5.78
N GLY A 128 -3.23 30.04 -6.48
CA GLY A 128 -2.13 30.52 -7.30
C GLY A 128 -0.98 31.19 -6.53
N GLY A 129 -0.93 31.02 -5.20
CA GLY A 129 0.06 31.68 -4.33
C GLY A 129 0.70 30.74 -3.31
N PHE A 130 1.45 31.35 -2.39
CA PHE A 130 2.12 30.69 -1.28
C PHE A 130 1.58 31.21 0.05
N PRO A 131 1.55 30.39 1.10
CA PRO A 131 1.23 30.85 2.44
C PRO A 131 2.41 31.64 3.04
N GLU A 132 2.30 32.05 4.30
CA GLU A 132 3.41 32.68 5.03
C GLU A 132 4.63 31.76 5.13
N ALA A 133 5.80 32.33 5.42
CA ALA A 133 7.04 31.56 5.55
C ALA A 133 6.92 30.44 6.60
N GLN A 134 7.72 29.39 6.42
CA GLN A 134 7.79 28.26 7.36
C GLN A 134 8.13 28.72 8.78
N GLY A 135 7.57 28.05 9.79
CA GLY A 135 7.70 28.41 11.20
C GLY A 135 6.43 28.09 12.00
N PRO A 136 5.29 28.73 11.70
CA PRO A 136 4.07 28.58 12.50
C PRO A 136 3.31 27.26 12.29
N TYR A 137 3.68 26.43 11.30
CA TYR A 137 2.94 25.21 10.92
C TYR A 137 3.29 23.96 11.75
N TYR A 138 4.55 23.83 12.18
CA TYR A 138 5.00 22.63 12.89
C TYR A 138 4.31 22.50 14.25
N CYS A 139 3.66 21.36 14.49
CA CYS A 139 2.88 21.07 15.72
C CYS A 139 1.83 22.14 16.08
N SER A 140 1.30 22.86 15.09
CA SER A 140 0.35 23.96 15.29
C SER A 140 -1.07 23.50 15.65
N VAL A 141 -1.87 24.44 16.15
CA VAL A 141 -3.32 24.34 16.31
C VAL A 141 -3.97 25.63 15.80
N GLY A 142 -5.20 25.52 15.30
CA GLY A 142 -5.98 26.65 14.78
C GLY A 142 -6.01 26.72 13.26
N ALA A 143 -7.09 27.27 12.73
CA ALA A 143 -7.44 27.22 11.30
C ALA A 143 -6.45 27.95 10.37
N ASN A 144 -5.60 28.84 10.91
CA ASN A 144 -4.63 29.59 10.11
C ASN A 144 -3.37 28.79 9.75
N TYR A 145 -3.06 27.75 10.53
CA TYR A 145 -1.76 27.06 10.45
C TYR A 145 -1.88 25.53 10.44
N ASN A 146 -3.10 24.99 10.50
CA ASN A 146 -3.34 23.56 10.57
C ASN A 146 -4.47 23.16 9.59
N PHE A 147 -4.11 22.37 8.58
CA PHE A 147 -5.01 21.99 7.48
C PHE A 147 -5.07 20.47 7.36
N GLY A 148 -6.28 19.89 7.45
CA GLY A 148 -6.50 18.45 7.26
C GLY A 148 -6.20 17.54 8.45
N ARG A 149 -6.24 18.06 9.70
CA ARG A 149 -6.12 17.27 10.93
C ARG A 149 -7.37 16.44 11.24
#